data_AF-A0A7W6JDF3-F1
#
_entry.id   AF-A0A7W6JDF3-F1
#
_cell.length_a   1.000
_cell.length_b   1.000
_cell.length_c   1.000
_cell.angle_alpha   90.00
_cell.angle_beta   90.00
_cell.angle_gamma   90.00
#
_symmetry.space_group_name_H-M   'P 1'
#
loop_
_entity.id
_entity.type
_entity.pdbx_description
1 polymer ?
#
loop_
_entity_poly.entity_id
_entity_poly.type
_entity_poly.pdbx_seq_one_letter_code
_entity_poly.pdbx_strand_id
1 'polypeptide(L)'
;MIRRIAPAILATGVIALAACNQAEPAPPADAPVAPETKITATTAADIPEAVRAAVLAARPGMVIAEAELKEREGRRYYDVEGSVDGAEIELDLLETPQGWRVVEIQRDLAWSAVPAGVHAAAEAARAGFTPVRVIESTQAEDGAVIYELFADGQPETPVLEVRVKDGKTEVLKEVWPH
;
A
#
# COMPACT_ATOMS: atom_id res chain seq x y z
N MET A 1 -27.61 61.48 -36.36
CA MET A 1 -27.26 61.07 -37.74
C MET A 1 -27.67 59.61 -37.93
N ILE A 2 -28.45 59.35 -38.98
CA ILE A 2 -28.96 58.04 -39.39
C ILE A 2 -27.93 57.37 -40.31
N ARG A 3 -27.73 56.05 -40.16
CA ARG A 3 -27.53 55.01 -41.21
C ARG A 3 -27.45 53.65 -40.48
N ARG A 4 -28.54 52.86 -40.42
CA ARG A 4 -28.99 51.85 -41.41
C ARG A 4 -27.86 50.91 -41.87
N ILE A 5 -27.97 49.60 -41.59
CA ILE A 5 -28.35 48.51 -42.52
C ILE A 5 -28.20 47.16 -41.76
N ALA A 6 -29.26 46.34 -41.82
CA ALA A 6 -29.34 44.95 -41.36
C ALA A 6 -28.92 43.98 -42.50
N PRO A 7 -29.25 42.67 -42.46
CA PRO A 7 -28.84 41.55 -41.61
C PRO A 7 -28.18 40.41 -42.44
N ALA A 8 -27.89 39.26 -41.80
CA ALA A 8 -28.19 37.89 -42.26
C ALA A 8 -27.03 36.86 -42.28
N ILE A 9 -27.47 35.61 -42.03
CA ILE A 9 -26.89 34.29 -42.35
C ILE A 9 -26.00 33.68 -41.25
N LEU A 10 -26.54 32.81 -40.39
CA LEU A 10 -26.69 31.33 -40.51
C LEU A 10 -25.36 30.56 -40.59
N ALA A 11 -24.98 29.90 -39.50
CA ALA A 11 -24.32 28.61 -39.53
C ALA A 11 -24.47 27.90 -38.17
N THR A 12 -25.35 26.91 -38.15
CA THR A 12 -25.51 25.91 -37.11
C THR A 12 -24.20 25.13 -36.98
N GLY A 13 -23.55 25.17 -35.82
CA GLY A 13 -22.38 24.36 -35.50
C GLY A 13 -22.67 23.48 -34.29
N VAL A 14 -23.05 22.23 -34.55
CA VAL A 14 -23.17 21.18 -33.54
C VAL A 14 -21.78 20.89 -33.01
N ILE A 15 -21.50 21.25 -31.74
CA ILE A 15 -20.34 20.73 -31.03
C ILE A 15 -20.77 19.39 -30.44
N ALA A 16 -20.42 18.31 -31.14
CA ALA A 16 -20.53 16.96 -30.61
C ALA A 16 -19.57 16.83 -29.42
N LEU A 17 -20.12 16.58 -28.22
CA LEU A 17 -19.37 16.05 -27.11
C LEU A 17 -18.94 14.62 -27.46
N ALA A 18 -17.72 14.45 -27.97
CA ALA A 18 -17.07 13.16 -27.95
C ALA A 18 -16.54 12.91 -26.53
N ALA A 19 -17.36 12.25 -25.72
CA ALA A 19 -16.90 11.61 -24.50
C ALA A 19 -15.92 10.50 -24.90
N CYS A 20 -14.62 10.74 -24.74
CA CYS A 20 -13.62 9.69 -24.83
C CYS A 20 -13.74 8.80 -23.58
N ASN A 21 -14.63 7.82 -23.67
CA ASN A 21 -14.62 6.64 -22.82
C ASN A 21 -13.39 5.82 -23.22
N GLN A 22 -12.20 6.14 -22.68
CA GLN A 22 -11.05 5.26 -22.81
C GLN A 22 -11.30 4.06 -21.89
N ALA A 23 -11.76 2.97 -22.48
CA ALA A 23 -11.64 1.67 -21.85
C ALA A 23 -10.14 1.41 -21.64
N GLU A 24 -9.74 1.10 -20.41
CA GLU A 24 -8.40 0.59 -20.14
C GLU A 24 -8.09 -0.57 -21.10
N PRO A 25 -6.89 -0.58 -21.73
CA PRO A 25 -6.50 -1.70 -22.56
C PRO A 25 -6.51 -2.97 -21.71
N ALA A 26 -7.20 -4.00 -22.18
CA ALA A 26 -7.19 -5.30 -21.53
C ALA A 26 -5.73 -5.77 -21.35
N PRO A 27 -5.39 -6.32 -20.17
CA PRO A 27 -4.05 -6.85 -19.94
C PRO A 27 -3.71 -7.90 -21.00
N PRO A 28 -2.43 -8.03 -21.42
CA PRO A 28 -2.02 -9.01 -22.40
C PRO A 28 -2.40 -10.41 -21.94
N ALA A 29 -2.87 -11.25 -22.88
CA ALA A 29 -3.45 -12.57 -22.62
C ALA A 29 -2.50 -13.58 -21.92
N ASP A 30 -1.22 -13.25 -21.81
CA ASP A 30 -0.17 -14.08 -21.21
C ASP A 30 0.50 -13.43 -19.97
N ALA A 31 -0.06 -12.35 -19.42
CA ALA A 31 0.39 -11.87 -18.12
C ALA A 31 0.05 -12.93 -17.04
N PRO A 32 1.00 -13.31 -16.17
CA PRO A 32 0.67 -14.17 -15.04
C PRO A 32 -0.41 -13.49 -14.21
N VAL A 33 -1.58 -14.13 -14.13
CA VAL A 33 -2.68 -13.66 -13.28
C VAL A 33 -2.25 -13.91 -11.84
N ALA A 34 -2.25 -12.86 -11.02
CA ALA A 34 -2.02 -13.01 -9.58
C ALA A 34 -3.05 -14.00 -9.02
N PRO A 35 -2.66 -14.92 -8.13
CA PRO A 35 -3.59 -15.89 -7.57
C PRO A 35 -4.75 -15.19 -6.87
N GLU A 36 -5.97 -15.65 -7.12
CA GLU A 36 -7.17 -15.11 -6.46
C GLU A 36 -7.01 -15.18 -4.94
N THR A 37 -7.26 -14.06 -4.27
CA THR A 37 -7.26 -13.97 -2.81
C THR A 37 -8.68 -13.76 -2.34
N LYS A 38 -9.19 -14.68 -1.54
CA LYS A 38 -10.49 -14.51 -0.88
C LYS A 38 -10.26 -13.73 0.42
N ILE A 39 -10.93 -12.59 0.53
CA ILE A 39 -10.84 -11.72 1.70
C ILE A 39 -12.16 -11.81 2.48
N THR A 40 -12.06 -12.02 3.80
CA THR A 40 -13.22 -12.01 4.71
C THR A 40 -12.95 -11.04 5.86
N ALA A 41 -13.65 -9.91 5.87
CA ALA A 41 -13.61 -8.96 6.97
C ALA A 41 -14.08 -9.60 8.28
N THR A 42 -13.34 -9.37 9.36
CA THR A 42 -13.58 -9.90 10.70
C THR A 42 -13.53 -8.74 11.68
N THR A 43 -14.57 -8.57 12.51
CA THR A 43 -14.53 -7.53 13.55
C THR A 43 -13.52 -7.89 14.62
N ALA A 44 -13.00 -6.91 15.37
CA ALA A 44 -12.14 -7.18 16.52
C ALA A 44 -12.73 -8.20 17.51
N ALA A 45 -14.05 -8.30 17.65
CA ALA A 45 -14.69 -9.26 18.56
C ALA A 45 -14.66 -10.72 18.03
N ASP A 46 -14.62 -10.89 16.72
CA ASP A 46 -14.73 -12.19 16.04
C ASP A 46 -13.36 -12.81 15.70
N ILE A 47 -12.27 -12.08 15.95
CA ILE A 47 -10.91 -12.59 15.74
C ILE A 47 -10.66 -13.81 16.66
N PRO A 48 -10.17 -14.94 16.12
CA PRO A 48 -9.83 -16.11 16.93
C PRO A 48 -8.85 -15.78 18.06
N GLU A 49 -9.04 -16.38 19.24
CA GLU A 49 -8.19 -16.12 20.41
C GLU A 49 -6.71 -16.34 20.13
N ALA A 50 -6.36 -17.36 19.34
CA ALA A 50 -4.98 -17.64 18.95
C ALA A 50 -4.35 -16.52 18.11
N VAL A 51 -5.12 -15.88 17.23
CA VAL A 51 -4.67 -14.74 16.41
C VAL A 51 -4.45 -13.53 17.31
N ARG A 52 -5.43 -13.23 18.18
CA ARG A 52 -5.30 -12.15 19.17
C ARG A 52 -4.08 -12.34 20.07
N ALA A 53 -3.85 -13.56 20.54
CA ALA A 53 -2.70 -13.87 21.38
C ALA A 53 -1.37 -13.64 20.64
N ALA A 54 -1.27 -14.06 19.37
CA ALA A 54 -0.08 -13.82 18.56
C ALA A 54 0.18 -12.32 18.33
N VAL A 55 -0.86 -11.54 18.02
CA VAL A 55 -0.80 -10.07 17.88
C VAL A 55 -0.29 -9.42 19.16
N LEU A 56 -0.91 -9.72 20.31
CA LEU A 56 -0.55 -9.08 21.58
C LEU A 56 0.81 -9.54 22.12
N ALA A 57 1.27 -10.72 21.73
CA ALA A 57 2.64 -11.19 22.03
C ALA A 57 3.68 -10.42 21.21
N ALA A 58 3.42 -10.18 19.92
CA ALA A 58 4.33 -9.43 19.05
C ALA A 58 4.31 -7.92 19.34
N ARG A 59 3.12 -7.37 19.65
CA ARG A 59 2.91 -5.97 19.96
C ARG A 59 2.09 -5.79 21.24
N PRO A 60 2.75 -5.88 22.42
CA PRO A 60 2.09 -5.61 23.69
C PRO A 60 1.44 -4.23 23.72
N GLY A 61 0.19 -4.17 24.18
CA GLY A 61 -0.57 -2.92 24.30
C GLY A 61 -1.29 -2.46 23.02
N MET A 62 -1.22 -3.22 21.93
CA MET A 62 -2.02 -2.93 20.74
C MET A 62 -3.52 -3.03 21.04
N VAL A 63 -4.26 -2.00 20.63
CA VAL A 63 -5.72 -1.99 20.59
C VAL A 63 -6.14 -2.41 19.18
N ILE A 64 -6.64 -3.64 19.04
CA ILE A 64 -7.08 -4.20 17.75
C ILE A 64 -8.43 -3.59 17.36
N ALA A 65 -8.54 -3.10 16.13
CA ALA A 65 -9.75 -2.48 15.59
C ALA A 65 -10.50 -3.43 14.66
N GLU A 66 -9.80 -4.02 13.70
CA GLU A 66 -10.35 -4.94 12.71
C GLU A 66 -9.30 -5.94 12.22
N ALA A 67 -9.76 -6.93 11.46
CA ALA A 67 -8.87 -7.84 10.79
C ALA A 67 -9.50 -8.38 9.51
N GLU A 68 -8.67 -8.73 8.54
CA GLU A 68 -9.08 -9.45 7.35
C GLU A 68 -8.50 -10.86 7.36
N LEU A 69 -9.35 -11.89 7.21
CA LEU A 69 -8.87 -13.23 6.88
C LEU A 69 -8.68 -13.31 5.37
N LYS A 70 -7.43 -13.47 4.93
CA LYS A 70 -7.06 -13.67 3.53
C LYS A 70 -6.74 -15.13 3.28
N GLU A 71 -7.35 -15.71 2.24
CA GLU A 71 -7.09 -17.09 1.82
C GLU A 71 -6.57 -17.08 0.38
N ARG A 72 -5.34 -17.56 0.16
CA ARG A 72 -4.66 -17.57 -1.13
C ARG A 72 -3.78 -18.81 -1.24
N GLU A 73 -3.90 -19.55 -2.34
CA GLU A 73 -3.07 -20.73 -2.62
C GLU A 73 -3.07 -21.78 -1.48
N GLY A 74 -4.20 -21.98 -0.81
CA GLY A 74 -4.33 -22.90 0.33
C GLY A 74 -3.64 -22.43 1.62
N ARG A 75 -3.11 -21.21 1.63
CA ARG A 75 -2.56 -20.53 2.82
C ARG A 75 -3.60 -19.56 3.37
N ARG A 76 -3.55 -19.36 4.69
CA ARG A 76 -4.43 -18.43 5.40
C ARG A 76 -3.59 -17.39 6.11
N TYR A 77 -4.03 -16.14 6.00
CA TYR A 77 -3.38 -14.97 6.57
C TYR A 77 -4.40 -14.14 7.33
N TYR A 78 -3.94 -13.47 8.37
CA TYR A 78 -4.70 -12.39 8.99
C TYR A 78 -3.91 -11.10 8.86
N ASP A 79 -4.56 -10.07 8.34
CA ASP A 79 -4.03 -8.72 8.34
C ASP A 79 -4.81 -8.01 9.44
N VAL A 80 -4.12 -7.68 10.53
CA VAL A 80 -4.75 -7.19 11.76
C VAL A 80 -4.38 -5.73 11.95
N GLU A 81 -5.38 -4.87 11.87
CA GLU A 81 -5.24 -3.44 12.04
C GLU A 81 -5.60 -2.99 13.45
N GLY A 82 -4.91 -1.96 13.92
CA GLY A 82 -5.18 -1.36 15.22
C GLY A 82 -4.26 -0.21 15.52
N SER A 83 -4.09 0.09 16.81
CA SER A 83 -3.24 1.19 17.24
C SER A 83 -2.43 0.88 18.49
N VAL A 84 -1.28 1.55 18.61
CA VAL A 84 -0.43 1.56 19.80
C VAL A 84 -0.10 3.01 20.11
N ASP A 85 -0.40 3.45 21.33
CA ASP A 85 -0.24 4.85 21.76
C ASP A 85 -0.91 5.88 20.82
N GLY A 86 -2.00 5.46 20.16
CA GLY A 86 -2.77 6.28 19.22
C GLY A 86 -2.22 6.33 17.79
N ALA A 87 -1.09 5.68 17.51
CA ALA A 87 -0.58 5.52 16.15
C ALA A 87 -1.08 4.20 15.54
N GLU A 88 -1.52 4.24 14.29
CA GLU A 88 -1.95 3.07 13.53
C GLU A 88 -0.79 2.10 13.29
N ILE A 89 -1.09 0.81 13.36
CA ILE A 89 -0.16 -0.28 13.11
C ILE A 89 -0.95 -1.47 12.54
N GLU A 90 -0.32 -2.16 11.60
CA GLU A 90 -0.85 -3.36 10.95
C GLU A 90 0.11 -4.52 11.19
N LEU A 91 -0.43 -5.71 11.42
CA LEU A 91 0.35 -6.95 11.57
C LEU A 91 -0.20 -8.01 10.62
N ASP A 92 0.68 -8.58 9.82
CA ASP A 92 0.36 -9.74 9.01
C ASP A 92 0.72 -11.01 9.76
N LEU A 93 -0.21 -11.95 9.78
CA LEU A 93 -0.05 -13.25 10.39
C LEU A 93 -0.22 -14.34 9.36
N LEU A 94 0.65 -15.33 9.41
CA LEU A 94 0.54 -16.56 8.64
C LEU A 94 0.09 -17.72 9.53
N GLU A 95 -0.89 -18.49 9.07
CA GLU A 95 -1.22 -19.78 9.68
C GLU A 95 -0.11 -20.80 9.39
N THR A 96 0.48 -21.36 10.44
CA THR A 96 1.49 -22.42 10.36
C THR A 96 1.00 -23.68 11.08
N PRO A 97 1.64 -24.86 10.88
CA PRO A 97 1.31 -26.05 11.65
C PRO A 97 1.46 -25.88 13.18
N GLN A 98 2.23 -24.89 13.62
CA GLN A 98 2.46 -24.55 15.03
C GLN A 98 1.50 -23.48 15.56
N GLY A 99 0.60 -22.95 14.71
CA GLY A 99 -0.32 -21.87 15.02
C GLY A 99 -0.03 -20.59 14.22
N TRP A 100 -0.69 -19.50 14.60
CA TRP A 100 -0.54 -18.21 13.94
C TRP A 100 0.79 -17.55 14.31
N ARG A 101 1.49 -17.05 13.29
CA ARG A 101 2.77 -16.35 13.46
C ARG A 101 2.69 -15.00 12.78
N VAL A 102 3.02 -13.93 13.52
CA VAL A 102 3.27 -12.61 12.93
C VAL A 102 4.49 -12.71 12.02
N VAL A 103 4.33 -12.35 10.75
CA VAL A 103 5.37 -12.35 9.72
C VAL A 103 5.83 -10.94 9.36
N GLU A 104 4.95 -9.96 9.53
CA GLU A 104 5.22 -8.56 9.21
C GLU A 104 4.54 -7.63 10.23
N ILE A 105 5.15 -6.47 10.48
CA ILE A 105 4.57 -5.38 11.27
C ILE A 105 4.80 -4.08 10.50
N GLN A 106 3.72 -3.44 10.07
CA GLN A 106 3.76 -2.20 9.29
C GLN A 106 3.21 -1.01 10.07
N ARG A 107 3.77 0.17 9.80
CA ARG A 107 3.20 1.44 10.26
C ARG A 107 3.54 2.56 9.30
N ASP A 108 2.68 3.56 9.26
CA ASP A 108 3.01 4.84 8.66
C ASP A 108 4.11 5.56 9.46
N LEU A 109 5.05 6.14 8.73
CA LEU A 109 6.18 6.87 9.29
C LEU A 109 6.30 8.23 8.60
N ALA A 110 6.49 9.29 9.38
CA ALA A 110 6.80 10.60 8.81
C ALA A 110 8.15 10.55 8.08
N TRP A 111 8.25 11.17 6.90
CA TRP A 111 9.52 11.21 6.15
C TRP A 111 10.68 11.75 6.99
N SER A 112 10.43 12.70 7.89
CA SER A 112 11.44 13.25 8.80
C SER A 112 11.93 12.29 9.88
N ALA A 113 11.23 11.18 10.12
CA ALA A 113 11.59 10.15 11.09
C ALA A 113 12.32 8.95 10.44
N VAL A 114 12.45 8.94 9.11
CA VAL A 114 13.15 7.89 8.36
C VAL A 114 14.66 7.95 8.62
N PRO A 115 15.37 6.81 8.74
CA PRO A 115 16.81 6.81 8.96
C PRO A 115 17.60 7.52 7.84
N ALA A 116 18.68 8.22 8.21
CA ALA A 116 19.51 8.97 7.26
C ALA A 116 20.07 8.13 6.10
N GLY A 117 20.38 6.85 6.36
CA GLY A 117 20.83 5.92 5.32
C GLY A 117 19.77 5.69 4.23
N VAL A 118 18.49 5.63 4.62
CA VAL A 118 17.35 5.47 3.72
C VAL A 118 17.12 6.75 2.91
N HIS A 119 17.22 7.92 3.53
CA HIS A 119 17.22 9.20 2.81
C HIS A 119 18.31 9.25 1.73
N ALA A 120 19.54 8.88 2.08
CA ALA A 120 20.66 8.88 1.15
C ALA A 120 20.46 7.89 -0.01
N ALA A 121 19.92 6.70 0.28
CA ALA A 121 19.59 5.70 -0.73
C ALA A 121 18.48 6.20 -1.68
N ALA A 122 17.45 6.85 -1.16
CA ALA A 122 16.37 7.43 -1.94
C ALA A 122 16.85 8.55 -2.87
N GLU A 123 17.67 9.47 -2.36
CA GLU A 123 18.26 10.57 -3.16
C GLU A 123 19.18 10.01 -4.26
N ALA A 124 19.98 8.99 -3.95
CA ALA A 124 20.86 8.36 -4.93
C ALA A 124 20.09 7.63 -6.05
N ALA A 125 18.96 6.99 -5.72
CA ALA A 125 18.11 6.33 -6.70
C ALA A 125 17.26 7.32 -7.52
N ARG A 126 16.80 8.40 -6.89
CA ARG A 126 15.94 9.40 -7.50
C ARG A 126 16.20 10.78 -6.87
N ALA A 127 17.10 11.53 -7.50
CA ALA A 127 17.50 12.86 -7.01
C ALA A 127 16.32 13.82 -6.85
N GLY A 128 16.25 14.50 -5.70
CA GLY A 128 15.19 15.44 -5.35
C GLY A 128 13.83 14.79 -5.04
N PHE A 129 13.77 13.46 -4.88
CA PHE A 129 12.54 12.78 -4.51
C PHE A 129 12.18 13.01 -3.05
N THR A 130 10.90 13.30 -2.79
CA THR A 130 10.31 13.33 -1.46
C THR A 130 9.01 12.53 -1.50
N PRO A 131 8.88 11.46 -0.70
CA PRO A 131 7.65 10.68 -0.65
C PRO A 131 6.52 11.45 0.05
N VAL A 132 5.28 11.17 -0.35
CA VAL A 132 4.08 11.70 0.30
C VAL A 132 3.58 10.79 1.43
N ARG A 133 3.97 9.52 1.40
CA ARG A 133 3.71 8.52 2.43
C ARG A 133 4.92 7.59 2.53
N VAL A 134 5.24 7.16 3.75
CA VAL A 134 6.25 6.14 4.00
C VAL A 134 5.66 5.09 4.91
N ILE A 135 5.75 3.83 4.49
CA ILE A 135 5.47 2.70 5.36
C ILE A 135 6.81 2.13 5.83
N GLU A 136 6.93 1.93 7.13
CA GLU A 136 8.00 1.14 7.73
C GLU A 136 7.47 -0.26 8.01
N SER A 137 7.97 -1.24 7.26
CA SER A 137 7.60 -2.65 7.35
C SER A 137 8.73 -3.45 8.01
N THR A 138 8.47 -4.01 9.20
CA THR A 138 9.42 -4.88 9.91
C THR A 138 9.10 -6.34 9.65
N GLN A 139 10.06 -7.05 9.07
CA GLN A 139 9.95 -8.46 8.71
C GLN A 139 10.35 -9.34 9.90
N ALA A 140 9.38 -10.10 10.44
CA ALA A 140 9.58 -10.87 11.68
C ALA A 140 10.48 -12.10 11.49
N GLU A 141 10.72 -12.55 10.26
CA GLU A 141 11.59 -13.70 9.99
C GLU A 141 13.07 -13.38 10.19
N ASP A 142 13.53 -12.24 9.69
CA ASP A 142 14.96 -11.92 9.63
C ASP A 142 15.31 -10.53 10.19
N GLY A 143 14.32 -9.80 10.69
CA GLY A 143 14.47 -8.46 11.25
C GLY A 143 14.79 -7.38 10.22
N ALA A 144 14.69 -7.67 8.92
CA ALA A 144 14.81 -6.64 7.90
C ALA A 144 13.70 -5.60 8.08
N VAL A 145 14.02 -4.34 7.76
CA VAL A 145 13.04 -3.27 7.69
C VAL A 145 12.97 -2.79 6.25
N ILE A 146 11.79 -2.82 5.65
CA ILE A 146 11.51 -2.29 4.33
C ILE A 146 10.85 -0.93 4.50
N TYR A 147 11.45 0.10 3.92
CA TYR A 147 10.84 1.42 3.82
C TYR A 147 10.24 1.57 2.44
N GLU A 148 8.92 1.57 2.38
CA GLU A 148 8.14 1.72 1.15
C GLU A 148 7.81 3.20 0.95
N LEU A 149 8.28 3.77 -0.15
CA LEU A 149 8.21 5.21 -0.41
C LEU A 149 7.22 5.48 -1.54
N PHE A 150 6.11 6.12 -1.21
CA PHE A 150 5.02 6.41 -2.15
C PHE A 150 5.15 7.81 -2.73
N ALA A 151 4.91 7.95 -4.03
CA ALA A 151 4.88 9.25 -4.70
C ALA A 151 3.46 9.83 -4.72
N ASP A 152 3.37 11.14 -4.88
CA ASP A 152 2.09 11.81 -5.13
C ASP A 152 1.40 11.21 -6.36
N GLY A 153 0.10 10.97 -6.25
CA GLY A 153 -0.71 10.31 -7.28
C GLY A 153 -0.47 8.81 -7.48
N GLN A 154 0.35 8.15 -6.64
CA GLN A 154 0.60 6.70 -6.68
C GLN A 154 0.49 6.07 -5.26
N PRO A 155 -0.72 5.99 -4.68
CA PRO A 155 -0.91 5.53 -3.30
C PRO A 155 -0.89 3.99 -3.16
N GLU A 156 -1.16 3.25 -4.22
CA GLU A 156 -1.33 1.79 -4.19
C GLU A 156 -0.02 1.01 -4.27
N THR A 157 1.05 1.63 -4.78
CA THR A 157 2.32 0.93 -5.00
C THR A 157 3.47 1.88 -4.71
N PRO A 158 4.46 1.46 -3.89
CA PRO A 158 5.62 2.29 -3.63
C PRO A 158 6.43 2.48 -4.92
N VAL A 159 6.92 3.70 -5.14
CA VAL A 159 7.79 4.00 -6.29
C VAL A 159 9.24 3.66 -6.02
N LEU A 160 9.59 3.46 -4.75
CA LEU A 160 10.90 3.04 -4.29
C LEU A 160 10.75 2.27 -3.00
N GLU A 161 11.49 1.19 -2.86
CA GLU A 161 11.63 0.47 -1.61
C GLU A 161 13.09 0.43 -1.19
N VAL A 162 13.32 0.64 0.09
CA VAL A 162 14.67 0.61 0.68
C VAL A 162 14.67 -0.37 1.82
N ARG A 163 15.45 -1.45 1.67
CA ARG A 163 15.65 -2.45 2.71
C ARG A 163 16.82 -2.07 3.59
N VAL A 164 16.63 -2.23 4.90
CA VAL A 164 17.66 -2.12 5.93
C VAL A 164 17.77 -3.45 6.65
N LYS A 165 18.98 -4.04 6.63
CA LYS A 165 19.27 -5.26 7.38
C LYS A 165 20.72 -5.30 7.81
N ASP A 166 20.99 -5.65 9.07
CA ASP A 166 22.34 -5.75 9.63
C ASP A 166 23.19 -4.49 9.38
N GLY A 167 22.56 -3.31 9.47
CA GLY A 167 23.18 -2.01 9.23
C GLY A 167 23.47 -1.68 7.75
N LYS A 168 23.09 -2.56 6.82
CA LYS A 168 23.20 -2.32 5.38
C LYS A 168 21.89 -1.75 4.85
N THR A 169 22.00 -0.76 3.98
CA THR A 169 20.87 -0.13 3.30
C THR A 169 20.98 -0.43 1.80
N GLU A 170 19.90 -0.94 1.21
CA GLU A 170 19.84 -1.27 -0.21
C GLU A 170 18.51 -0.82 -0.82
N VAL A 171 18.56 -0.26 -2.02
CA VAL A 171 17.35 0.01 -2.81
C VAL A 171 16.95 -1.29 -3.50
N LEU A 172 15.71 -1.71 -3.29
CA LEU A 172 15.18 -2.90 -3.94
C LEU A 172 14.87 -2.62 -5.41
N LYS A 173 15.10 -3.63 -6.26
CA LYS A 173 14.84 -3.55 -7.71
C LYS A 173 13.45 -4.06 -8.08
N GLU A 174 12.84 -4.81 -7.17
CA GLU A 174 11.53 -5.43 -7.28
C GLU A 174 10.79 -5.13 -5.98
N VAL A 175 9.47 -5.06 -6.06
CA VAL A 175 8.58 -4.87 -4.90
C VAL A 175 8.76 -6.04 -3.94
N TRP A 176 8.84 -5.75 -2.65
CA TRP A 176 8.93 -6.75 -1.62
C TRP A 176 7.65 -7.61 -1.60
N PRO A 177 7.76 -8.94 -1.55
CA PRO A 177 6.57 -9.78 -1.51
C PRO A 177 5.91 -9.71 -0.13
N HIS A 178 4.64 -9.30 -0.12
CA HIS A 178 3.72 -9.40 1.02
C HIS A 178 2.89 -10.70 0.93
#